data_AF-A0A1F4Q8M9-F1
#
_entry.id   AF-A0A1F4Q8M9-F1
#
_cell.length_a   1.000
_cell.length_b   1.000
_cell.length_c   1.000
_cell.angle_alpha   90.00
_cell.angle_beta   90.00
_cell.angle_gamma   90.00
#
_symmetry.space_group_name_H-M   'P 1'
#
loop_
_entity.id
_entity.type
_entity.pdbx_description
1 polymer ?
#
loop_
_entity_poly.entity_id
_entity_poly.type
_entity_poly.pdbx_seq_one_letter_code
_entity_poly.pdbx_strand_id
1 'polypeptide(L)'
;MWGSKGLGAGLAGAILILLMAGGAEALTKCLICHGKPTLFKTLPSGRVLSLFVDEKQLKESVHAARACTDCHSDITAIPHKGEIKRVSCIRCHFKGNPVGAPQKDIYVEYAKSVHGVAAAAGNTKAPVCQDCHGNHNIRHPKDPASQMNKAHIPETCGRCHLAVYGDYRESVHWKAFASAKRDSAVCTDCHGEHTIRAHESPESSTYITRVPETCSRCHASVAVVGKYGIKTEQVATYGRSFHGIAIKYGGKTVANCASCHGVHDIRPSDDPSSAVHIENIPRTCGKCHTGANVNYAKGKIHVDPTKREAGLVYWVSLFFKWLTISVMVGLTGHIGLDLFRRFRRQGSAH
;
A
#
# COMPACT_ATOMS: atom_id res chain seq x y z
N MET A 1 -7.44 -53.21 50.71
CA MET A 1 -6.86 -54.55 50.45
C MET A 1 -6.06 -54.47 49.16
N TRP A 2 -4.77 -54.81 49.26
CA TRP A 2 -3.76 -55.09 48.21
C TRP A 2 -3.41 -53.88 47.30
N GLY A 3 -2.19 -53.33 47.31
CA GLY A 3 -0.87 -53.97 47.20
C GLY A 3 -0.51 -53.94 45.70
N SER A 4 0.59 -53.39 45.20
CA SER A 4 1.94 -53.27 45.74
C SER A 4 2.76 -52.33 44.84
N LYS A 5 3.86 -51.82 45.42
CA LYS A 5 4.91 -51.01 44.78
C LYS A 5 5.79 -51.90 43.88
N GLY A 6 6.34 -51.34 42.81
CA GLY A 6 7.43 -51.94 42.05
C GLY A 6 8.24 -50.87 41.31
N LEU A 7 9.43 -50.55 41.83
CA LEU A 7 10.46 -49.77 41.17
C LEU A 7 10.97 -50.54 39.94
N GLY A 8 11.25 -49.83 38.84
CA GLY A 8 11.86 -50.41 37.65
C GLY A 8 12.53 -49.38 36.76
N ALA A 9 13.83 -49.19 37.00
CA ALA A 9 14.91 -48.81 36.10
C ALA A 9 14.61 -47.88 34.90
N GLY A 10 15.25 -46.72 34.92
CA GLY A 10 15.40 -45.85 33.76
C GLY A 10 16.19 -46.50 32.63
N LEU A 11 15.72 -46.27 31.41
CA LEU A 11 16.51 -46.32 30.19
C LEU A 11 16.28 -45.00 29.47
N ALA A 12 17.26 -44.11 29.62
CA ALA A 12 17.40 -42.93 28.80
C ALA A 12 17.60 -43.36 27.35
N GLY A 13 16.53 -43.28 26.55
CA GLY A 13 16.62 -43.34 25.10
C GLY A 13 17.30 -42.07 24.60
N ALA A 14 18.61 -42.13 24.37
CA ALA A 14 19.34 -41.09 23.67
C ALA A 14 18.82 -41.03 22.23
N ILE A 15 17.89 -40.10 21.97
CA ILE A 15 17.56 -39.68 20.61
C ILE A 15 18.79 -38.96 20.08
N LEU A 16 19.53 -39.66 19.22
CA LEU A 16 20.62 -39.11 18.45
C LEU A 16 20.02 -38.04 17.51
N ILE A 17 20.06 -36.79 17.93
CA ILE A 17 19.83 -35.65 17.04
C ILE A 17 21.01 -35.65 16.07
N LEU A 18 20.82 -36.23 14.88
CA LEU A 18 21.70 -35.96 13.75
C LEU A 18 21.59 -34.47 13.44
N LEU A 19 22.53 -33.70 13.98
CA LEU A 19 22.82 -32.36 13.53
C LEU A 19 23.15 -32.43 12.03
N MET A 20 22.33 -31.74 11.23
CA MET A 20 22.54 -31.46 9.82
C MET A 20 23.85 -30.65 9.65
N ALA A 21 24.99 -31.32 9.67
CA ALA A 21 26.32 -30.71 9.54
C ALA A 21 26.64 -30.23 8.11
N GLY A 22 25.84 -30.60 7.10
CA GLY A 22 26.13 -30.32 5.69
C GLY A 22 26.01 -28.85 5.26
N GLY A 23 25.27 -28.01 5.99
CA GLY A 23 25.07 -26.60 5.63
C GLY A 23 26.27 -25.70 5.96
N ALA A 24 26.97 -25.97 7.06
CA ALA A 24 28.09 -25.15 7.54
C ALA A 24 29.36 -25.34 6.70
N GLU A 25 29.57 -26.55 6.17
CA GLU A 25 30.78 -26.90 5.43
C GLU A 25 30.82 -26.28 4.02
N ALA A 26 29.65 -26.09 3.39
CA ALA A 26 29.51 -25.41 2.10
C ALA A 26 29.72 -23.89 2.21
N LEU A 27 29.25 -23.26 3.30
CA LEU A 27 29.42 -21.82 3.56
C LEU A 27 30.91 -21.43 3.61
N THR A 28 31.72 -22.31 4.21
CA THR A 28 33.14 -22.07 4.48
C THR A 28 33.99 -21.96 3.20
N LYS A 29 33.67 -22.71 2.13
CA LYS A 29 34.48 -22.71 0.89
C LYS A 29 34.27 -21.47 0.02
N CYS A 30 33.04 -20.96 -0.05
CA CYS A 30 32.73 -19.77 -0.85
C CYS A 30 33.41 -18.52 -0.30
N LEU A 31 33.43 -18.40 1.04
CA LEU A 31 33.97 -17.23 1.75
C LEU A 31 35.50 -17.13 1.71
N ILE A 32 36.23 -18.19 1.35
CA ILE A 32 37.69 -18.14 1.12
C ILE A 32 38.04 -17.05 0.10
N CYS A 33 37.22 -16.90 -0.94
CA CYS A 33 37.36 -15.84 -1.93
C CYS A 33 36.37 -14.70 -1.68
N HIS A 34 35.07 -15.01 -1.54
CA HIS A 34 34.02 -14.00 -1.45
C HIS A 34 33.99 -13.26 -0.10
N GLY A 35 34.67 -13.75 0.95
CA GLY A 35 34.83 -13.04 2.22
C GLY A 35 35.91 -11.97 2.20
N LYS A 36 36.61 -11.76 1.07
CA LYS A 36 37.66 -10.73 0.95
C LYS A 36 37.07 -9.41 0.45
N PRO A 37 37.15 -8.30 1.21
CA PRO A 37 36.67 -6.99 0.78
C PRO A 37 37.34 -6.47 -0.50
N THR A 38 38.51 -7.01 -0.83
CA THR A 38 39.32 -6.66 -2.00
C THR A 38 38.97 -7.47 -3.25
N LEU A 39 37.95 -8.35 -3.20
CA LEU A 39 37.56 -9.14 -4.35
C LEU A 39 36.59 -8.35 -5.25
N PHE A 40 37.08 -7.96 -6.42
CA PHE A 40 36.32 -7.23 -7.43
C PHE A 40 36.39 -7.93 -8.79
N LYS A 41 35.40 -7.65 -9.64
CA LYS A 41 35.37 -8.05 -11.06
C LYS A 41 35.05 -6.84 -11.92
N THR A 42 35.87 -6.60 -12.94
CA THR A 42 35.57 -5.62 -13.98
C THR A 42 34.63 -6.26 -14.99
N LEU A 43 33.44 -5.67 -15.16
CA LEU A 43 32.48 -6.11 -16.17
C LEU A 43 32.91 -5.62 -17.56
N PRO A 44 32.40 -6.24 -18.65
CA PRO A 44 32.69 -5.78 -20.03
C PRO A 44 32.35 -4.31 -20.28
N SER A 45 31.42 -3.74 -19.50
CA SER A 45 31.06 -2.32 -19.54
C SER A 45 32.08 -1.38 -18.86
N GLY A 46 33.18 -1.89 -18.32
CA GLY A 46 34.17 -1.14 -17.53
C GLY A 46 33.74 -0.89 -16.07
N ARG A 47 32.51 -1.23 -15.68
CA ARG A 47 32.04 -1.11 -14.30
C ARG A 47 32.74 -2.13 -13.39
N VAL A 48 33.32 -1.66 -12.29
CA VAL A 48 33.90 -2.49 -11.23
C VAL A 48 32.79 -2.97 -10.29
N LEU A 49 32.64 -4.28 -10.16
CA LEU A 49 31.67 -4.92 -9.28
C LEU A 49 32.38 -5.54 -8.08
N SER A 50 31.96 -5.18 -6.87
CA SER A 50 32.38 -5.91 -5.66
C SER A 50 31.75 -7.29 -5.64
N LEU A 51 32.58 -8.31 -5.38
CA LEU A 51 32.16 -9.68 -5.16
C LEU A 51 32.21 -10.07 -3.67
N PHE A 52 32.48 -9.10 -2.79
CA PHE A 52 32.54 -9.31 -1.35
C PHE A 52 31.16 -9.67 -0.77
N VAL A 53 31.19 -10.63 0.14
CA VAL A 53 30.05 -11.07 0.95
C VAL A 53 30.43 -10.93 2.41
N ASP A 54 29.70 -10.04 3.09
CA ASP A 54 29.77 -9.89 4.53
C ASP A 54 29.00 -11.04 5.21
N GLU A 55 29.73 -12.03 5.72
CA GLU A 55 29.16 -13.18 6.40
C GLU A 55 28.29 -12.77 7.59
N LYS A 56 28.62 -11.68 8.28
CA LYS A 56 27.84 -11.19 9.40
C LYS A 56 26.46 -10.73 8.94
N GLN A 57 26.37 -10.00 7.84
CA GLN A 57 25.09 -9.57 7.27
C GLN A 57 24.22 -10.76 6.85
N LEU A 58 24.84 -11.81 6.28
CA LEU A 58 24.12 -13.03 5.92
C LEU A 58 23.57 -13.76 7.14
N LYS A 59 24.35 -13.85 8.23
CA LYS A 59 23.93 -14.45 9.50
C LYS A 59 22.79 -13.70 10.18
N GLU A 60 22.65 -12.40 9.92
CA GLU A 60 21.54 -11.58 10.43
C GLU A 60 20.31 -11.58 9.51
N SER A 61 20.41 -12.19 8.33
CA SER A 61 19.31 -12.30 7.37
C SER A 61 18.31 -13.39 7.75
N VAL A 62 17.11 -13.34 7.18
CA VAL A 62 16.12 -14.43 7.30
C VAL A 62 16.55 -15.73 6.63
N HIS A 63 17.65 -15.70 5.86
CA HIS A 63 18.24 -16.84 5.17
C HIS A 63 19.53 -17.34 5.82
N ALA A 64 19.83 -16.94 7.06
CA ALA A 64 21.06 -17.32 7.77
C ALA A 64 21.32 -18.84 7.82
N ALA A 65 20.27 -19.65 7.82
CA ALA A 65 20.36 -21.11 7.81
C ALA A 65 20.50 -21.74 6.41
N ARG A 66 20.56 -20.95 5.34
CA ARG A 66 20.71 -21.44 3.95
C ARG A 66 22.17 -21.47 3.54
N ALA A 67 22.55 -22.51 2.80
CA ALA A 67 23.86 -22.59 2.17
C ALA A 67 23.92 -21.66 0.95
N CYS A 68 25.12 -21.23 0.57
CA CYS A 68 25.33 -20.36 -0.61
C CYS A 68 24.69 -20.95 -1.88
N THR A 69 24.83 -22.27 -2.06
CA THR A 69 24.35 -23.03 -3.22
C THR A 69 22.84 -23.23 -3.24
N ASP A 70 22.14 -23.00 -2.13
CA ASP A 70 20.67 -23.05 -2.11
C ASP A 70 20.09 -21.93 -3.00
N CYS A 71 20.71 -20.74 -2.92
CA CYS A 71 20.37 -19.58 -3.73
C CYS A 71 21.14 -19.57 -5.07
N HIS A 72 22.45 -19.81 -5.04
CA HIS A 72 23.33 -19.88 -6.21
C HIS A 72 23.41 -21.31 -6.76
N SER A 73 22.25 -21.85 -7.16
CA SER A 73 22.10 -23.26 -7.55
C SER A 73 22.76 -23.66 -8.86
N ASP A 74 23.20 -22.68 -9.65
CA ASP A 74 23.89 -22.89 -10.92
C ASP A 74 25.42 -23.03 -10.74
N ILE A 75 25.94 -22.87 -9.52
CA ILE A 75 27.35 -23.08 -9.20
C ILE A 75 27.60 -24.58 -9.00
N THR A 76 28.31 -25.20 -9.95
CA THR A 76 28.66 -26.64 -9.92
C THR A 76 30.14 -26.92 -9.68
N ALA A 77 31.00 -25.89 -9.78
CA ALA A 77 32.44 -26.01 -9.55
C ALA A 77 33.00 -24.75 -8.89
N ILE A 78 34.07 -24.92 -8.10
CA ILE A 78 34.82 -23.83 -7.46
C ILE A 78 36.30 -24.03 -7.82
N PRO A 79 37.00 -23.05 -8.42
CA PRO A 79 36.49 -21.75 -8.88
C PRO A 79 35.41 -21.89 -9.95
N HIS A 80 34.34 -21.09 -9.82
CA HIS A 80 33.27 -21.08 -10.82
C HIS A 80 33.76 -20.38 -12.10
N LYS A 81 33.32 -20.90 -13.26
CA LYS A 81 33.70 -20.37 -14.59
C LYS A 81 32.47 -19.79 -15.28
N GLY A 82 32.65 -18.64 -15.93
CA GLY A 82 31.59 -17.99 -16.70
C GLY A 82 30.72 -17.03 -15.88
N GLU A 83 29.55 -16.71 -16.41
CA GLU A 83 28.57 -15.83 -15.77
C GLU A 83 27.61 -16.64 -14.91
N ILE A 84 27.49 -16.25 -13.64
CA ILE A 84 26.52 -16.82 -12.71
C ILE A 84 25.16 -16.16 -12.93
N LYS A 85 24.12 -16.98 -13.05
CA LYS A 85 22.75 -16.53 -13.20
C LYS A 85 22.31 -15.77 -11.95
N ARG A 86 21.40 -14.82 -12.14
CA ARG A 86 20.78 -14.12 -11.02
C ARG A 86 19.97 -15.10 -10.16
N VAL A 87 20.09 -14.96 -8.84
CA VAL A 87 19.33 -15.78 -7.87
C VAL A 87 17.82 -15.61 -8.11
N SER A 88 17.13 -16.74 -8.23
CA SER A 88 15.69 -16.80 -8.47
C SER A 88 14.94 -17.13 -7.17
N CYS A 89 14.33 -16.11 -6.56
CA CYS A 89 13.58 -16.24 -5.30
C CYS A 89 12.33 -17.14 -5.44
N ILE A 90 11.74 -17.22 -6.64
CA ILE A 90 10.54 -18.03 -6.90
C ILE A 90 10.77 -19.53 -6.75
N ARG A 91 12.04 -20.00 -6.74
CA ARG A 91 12.35 -21.41 -6.45
C ARG A 91 11.90 -21.84 -5.05
N CYS A 92 11.70 -20.89 -4.13
CA CYS A 92 11.24 -21.16 -2.78
C CYS A 92 10.02 -20.31 -2.37
N HIS A 93 9.89 -19.07 -2.85
CA HIS A 93 8.80 -18.16 -2.46
C HIS A 93 7.57 -18.32 -3.36
N PHE A 94 6.87 -19.43 -3.20
CA PHE A 94 5.59 -19.72 -3.85
C PHE A 94 4.67 -20.50 -2.91
N LYS A 95 3.37 -20.51 -3.22
CA LYS A 95 2.37 -21.27 -2.47
C LYS A 95 2.52 -22.78 -2.71
N GLY A 96 2.58 -23.56 -1.64
CA GLY A 96 2.84 -24.99 -1.66
C GLY A 96 4.34 -25.37 -1.59
N ASN A 97 5.24 -24.43 -1.29
CA ASN A 97 6.67 -24.76 -1.23
C ASN A 97 6.99 -25.71 -0.06
N PRO A 98 7.90 -26.69 -0.24
CA PRO A 98 8.23 -27.68 0.80
C PRO A 98 9.30 -27.20 1.79
N VAL A 99 9.85 -26.01 1.60
CA VAL A 99 11.04 -25.53 2.32
C VAL A 99 10.73 -24.58 3.48
N GLY A 100 9.44 -24.41 3.80
CA GLY A 100 8.96 -23.54 4.87
C GLY A 100 9.08 -22.04 4.58
N ALA A 101 9.29 -21.65 3.32
CA ALA A 101 9.30 -20.24 2.94
C ALA A 101 7.88 -19.65 2.97
N PRO A 102 7.71 -18.32 3.12
CA PRO A 102 6.40 -17.68 3.10
C PRO A 102 5.52 -18.11 1.92
N GLN A 103 4.37 -18.69 2.23
CA GLN A 103 3.43 -19.30 1.27
C GLN A 103 2.50 -18.24 0.68
N LYS A 104 3.02 -17.36 -0.18
CA LYS A 104 2.25 -16.29 -0.82
C LYS A 104 2.48 -16.25 -2.33
N ASP A 105 1.48 -15.78 -3.06
CA ASP A 105 1.54 -15.60 -4.52
C ASP A 105 2.21 -14.27 -4.92
N ILE A 106 3.19 -13.81 -4.12
CA ILE A 106 3.89 -12.53 -4.29
C ILE A 106 4.52 -12.40 -5.68
N TYR A 107 5.03 -13.50 -6.24
CA TYR A 107 5.59 -13.47 -7.59
C TYR A 107 4.53 -13.19 -8.66
N VAL A 108 3.36 -13.79 -8.54
CA VAL A 108 2.24 -13.57 -9.47
C VAL A 108 1.74 -12.15 -9.36
N GLU A 109 1.71 -11.60 -8.15
CA GLU A 109 1.37 -10.19 -7.90
C GLU A 109 2.41 -9.26 -8.53
N TYR A 110 3.69 -9.48 -8.23
CA TYR A 110 4.80 -8.69 -8.76
C TYR A 110 4.82 -8.72 -10.29
N ALA A 111 4.65 -9.89 -10.91
CA ALA A 111 4.63 -10.04 -12.37
C ALA A 111 3.52 -9.20 -13.03
N LYS A 112 2.43 -8.91 -12.32
CA LYS A 112 1.33 -8.06 -12.77
C LYS A 112 1.50 -6.58 -12.38
N SER A 113 2.50 -6.26 -11.56
CA SER A 113 2.83 -4.88 -11.18
C SER A 113 3.49 -4.14 -12.34
N VAL A 114 3.52 -2.80 -12.28
CA VAL A 114 4.21 -1.97 -13.28
C VAL A 114 5.69 -2.31 -13.40
N HIS A 115 6.34 -2.67 -12.29
CA HIS A 115 7.75 -3.07 -12.28
C HIS A 115 7.95 -4.45 -12.91
N GLY A 116 7.10 -5.43 -12.58
CA GLY A 116 7.18 -6.77 -13.16
C GLY A 116 6.90 -6.78 -14.66
N VAL A 117 5.89 -6.02 -15.11
CA VAL A 117 5.58 -5.85 -16.54
C VAL A 117 6.75 -5.18 -17.28
N ALA A 118 7.32 -4.11 -16.71
CA ALA A 118 8.48 -3.45 -17.31
C ALA A 118 9.71 -4.36 -17.37
N ALA A 119 9.99 -5.11 -16.30
CA ALA A 119 11.09 -6.06 -16.25
C ALA A 119 10.92 -7.19 -17.28
N ALA A 120 9.71 -7.73 -17.41
CA ALA A 120 9.39 -8.76 -18.40
C ALA A 120 9.53 -8.25 -19.85
N ALA A 121 9.27 -6.96 -20.08
CA ALA A 121 9.51 -6.30 -21.36
C ALA A 121 11.00 -6.01 -21.64
N GLY A 122 11.93 -6.47 -20.80
CA GLY A 122 13.36 -6.29 -20.98
C GLY A 122 13.92 -4.97 -20.44
N ASN A 123 13.14 -4.20 -19.68
CA ASN A 123 13.65 -2.98 -19.05
C ASN A 123 14.59 -3.35 -17.88
N THR A 124 15.90 -3.25 -18.12
CA THR A 124 16.94 -3.55 -17.12
C THR A 124 17.00 -2.56 -15.96
N LYS A 125 16.27 -1.44 -16.04
CA LYS A 125 16.12 -0.47 -14.94
C LYS A 125 14.90 -0.73 -14.07
N ALA A 126 14.00 -1.64 -14.46
CA ALA A 126 12.85 -1.99 -13.66
C ALA A 126 13.33 -2.79 -12.42
N PRO A 127 12.92 -2.40 -11.19
CA PRO A 127 13.41 -3.04 -9.98
C PRO A 127 12.80 -4.43 -9.83
N VAL A 128 13.65 -5.40 -9.52
CA VAL A 128 13.26 -6.77 -9.16
C VAL A 128 13.37 -6.99 -7.65
N CYS A 129 13.09 -8.21 -7.18
CA CYS A 129 12.99 -8.54 -5.76
C CYS A 129 14.17 -8.01 -4.91
N GLN A 130 15.41 -8.20 -5.38
CA GLN A 130 16.60 -7.83 -4.62
C GLN A 130 16.83 -6.32 -4.56
N ASP A 131 16.31 -5.55 -5.50
CA ASP A 131 16.53 -4.10 -5.54
C ASP A 131 15.76 -3.38 -4.42
N CYS A 132 14.68 -4.02 -3.92
CA CYS A 132 13.93 -3.57 -2.75
C CYS A 132 14.30 -4.35 -1.48
N HIS A 133 14.36 -5.69 -1.53
CA HIS A 133 14.55 -6.52 -0.32
C HIS A 133 16.01 -6.68 0.09
N GLY A 134 16.96 -6.39 -0.79
CA GLY A 134 18.38 -6.66 -0.62
C GLY A 134 18.82 -8.02 -1.14
N ASN A 135 20.07 -8.38 -0.85
CA ASN A 135 20.74 -9.56 -1.40
C ASN A 135 21.11 -10.54 -0.27
N HIS A 136 22.32 -10.46 0.26
CA HIS A 136 22.74 -11.25 1.43
C HIS A 136 22.27 -10.65 2.76
N ASN A 137 21.57 -9.51 2.73
CA ASN A 137 21.09 -8.78 3.90
C ASN A 137 19.55 -8.69 3.93
N ILE A 138 18.85 -9.72 3.41
CA ILE A 138 17.37 -9.74 3.41
C ILE A 138 16.89 -9.96 4.85
N ARG A 139 16.27 -8.95 5.44
CA ARG A 139 15.77 -8.97 6.82
C ARG A 139 14.25 -8.87 6.85
N HIS A 140 13.64 -9.42 7.90
CA HIS A 140 12.20 -9.35 8.08
C HIS A 140 11.71 -7.89 8.10
N PRO A 141 10.58 -7.51 7.48
CA PRO A 141 10.12 -6.10 7.42
C PRO A 141 9.90 -5.41 8.78
N LYS A 142 9.71 -6.18 9.85
CA LYS A 142 9.63 -5.63 11.23
C LYS A 142 10.98 -5.29 11.85
N ASP A 143 12.08 -5.81 11.28
CA ASP A 143 13.43 -5.49 11.72
C ASP A 143 13.74 -4.02 11.36
N PRO A 144 14.18 -3.18 12.31
CA PRO A 144 14.57 -1.80 12.03
C PRO A 144 15.65 -1.67 10.96
N ALA A 145 16.55 -2.64 10.80
CA ALA A 145 17.60 -2.64 9.78
C ALA A 145 17.13 -3.17 8.41
N SER A 146 15.88 -3.61 8.28
CA SER A 146 15.34 -4.06 6.99
C SER A 146 15.12 -2.89 6.04
N GLN A 147 15.49 -3.06 4.77
CA GLN A 147 15.15 -2.09 3.72
C GLN A 147 13.63 -1.95 3.55
N MET A 148 12.87 -3.00 3.85
CA MET A 148 11.41 -3.04 3.76
C MET A 148 10.73 -2.70 5.10
N ASN A 149 11.48 -2.18 6.08
CA ASN A 149 10.87 -1.55 7.23
C ASN A 149 10.07 -0.33 6.79
N LYS A 150 8.89 -0.10 7.38
CA LYS A 150 8.06 1.08 7.04
C LYS A 150 8.86 2.39 7.09
N ALA A 151 9.82 2.49 8.01
CA ALA A 151 10.72 3.62 8.16
C ALA A 151 11.65 3.86 6.96
N HIS A 152 11.93 2.84 6.16
CA HIS A 152 12.87 2.87 5.04
C HIS A 152 12.19 2.74 3.66
N ILE A 153 10.88 2.55 3.63
CA ILE A 153 10.11 2.46 2.38
C ILE A 153 10.27 3.73 1.53
N PRO A 154 10.11 4.96 2.08
CA PRO A 154 10.29 6.18 1.29
C PRO A 154 11.68 6.27 0.65
N GLU A 155 12.75 6.02 1.40
CA GLU A 155 14.12 6.02 0.87
C GLU A 155 14.32 4.95 -0.20
N THR A 156 13.77 3.75 0.01
CA THR A 156 13.90 2.64 -0.94
C THR A 156 13.26 2.98 -2.28
N CYS A 157 12.04 3.50 -2.29
CA CYS A 157 11.38 3.96 -3.51
C CYS A 157 12.13 5.16 -4.12
N GLY A 158 12.62 6.07 -3.27
CA GLY A 158 13.33 7.27 -3.65
C GLY A 158 14.65 7.05 -4.38
N ARG A 159 15.30 5.88 -4.24
CA ARG A 159 16.52 5.54 -5.00
C ARG A 159 16.33 5.63 -6.51
N CYS A 160 15.12 5.34 -7.00
CA CYS A 160 14.76 5.44 -8.41
C CYS A 160 13.77 6.58 -8.67
N HIS A 161 12.84 6.85 -7.75
CA HIS A 161 11.82 7.90 -7.88
C HIS A 161 12.21 9.19 -7.16
N LEU A 162 13.40 9.73 -7.46
CA LEU A 162 13.98 10.86 -6.74
C LEU A 162 13.09 12.12 -6.74
N ALA A 163 12.48 12.46 -7.87
CA ALA A 163 11.60 13.64 -7.96
C ALA A 163 10.38 13.50 -7.05
N VAL A 164 9.67 12.37 -7.15
CA VAL A 164 8.51 12.05 -6.31
C VAL A 164 8.88 11.97 -4.82
N TYR A 165 10.07 11.44 -4.50
CA TYR A 165 10.58 11.42 -3.14
C TYR A 165 10.83 12.85 -2.61
N GLY A 166 11.35 13.75 -3.46
CA GLY A 166 11.46 15.17 -3.15
C GLY A 166 10.10 15.79 -2.80
N ASP A 167 9.10 15.61 -3.65
CA ASP A 167 7.74 16.11 -3.42
C ASP A 167 7.11 15.53 -2.14
N TYR A 168 7.27 14.22 -1.93
CA TYR A 168 6.78 13.53 -0.75
C TYR A 168 7.37 14.09 0.55
N ARG A 169 8.64 14.49 0.55
CA ARG A 169 9.29 15.10 1.71
C ARG A 169 8.68 16.45 2.12
N GLU A 170 8.01 17.13 1.21
CA GLU A 170 7.30 18.37 1.52
C GLU A 170 5.90 18.14 2.11
N SER A 171 5.37 16.93 1.95
CA SER A 171 4.01 16.57 2.37
C SER A 171 3.85 16.49 3.90
N VAL A 172 2.61 16.69 4.35
CA VAL A 172 2.21 16.46 5.75
C VAL A 172 2.42 15.03 6.20
N HIS A 173 2.31 14.06 5.27
CA HIS A 173 2.51 12.66 5.60
C HIS A 173 3.98 12.38 5.94
N TRP A 174 4.92 12.86 5.14
CA TRP A 174 6.34 12.76 5.50
C TRP A 174 6.68 13.51 6.78
N LYS A 175 6.26 14.78 6.89
CA LYS A 175 6.56 15.61 8.08
C LYS A 175 6.06 14.93 9.36
N ALA A 176 4.86 14.32 9.33
CA ALA A 176 4.35 13.53 10.44
C ALA A 176 5.17 12.25 10.67
N PHE A 177 5.48 11.51 9.61
CA PHE A 177 6.24 10.26 9.69
C PHE A 177 7.66 10.47 10.25
N ALA A 178 8.35 11.51 9.79
CA ALA A 178 9.67 11.94 10.26
C ALA A 178 9.64 12.37 11.73
N SER A 179 8.51 12.91 12.20
CA SER A 179 8.25 13.23 13.61
C SER A 179 7.76 12.00 14.42
N ALA A 180 8.19 10.80 14.03
CA ALA A 180 7.85 9.52 14.67
C ALA A 180 6.36 9.13 14.72
N LYS A 181 5.48 9.78 13.95
CA LYS A 181 4.06 9.38 13.83
C LYS A 181 3.92 8.25 12.82
N ARG A 182 4.17 7.02 13.26
CA ARG A 182 4.27 5.81 12.39
C ARG A 182 2.96 5.39 11.71
N ASP A 183 1.82 5.91 12.17
CA ASP A 183 0.54 5.72 11.47
C ASP A 183 0.43 6.57 10.20
N SER A 184 1.34 7.53 9.99
CA SER A 184 1.34 8.34 8.77
C SER A 184 1.69 7.51 7.54
N ALA A 185 1.12 7.90 6.40
CA ALA A 185 1.18 7.14 5.15
C ALA A 185 2.56 7.27 4.47
N VAL A 186 3.09 6.15 4.01
CA VAL A 186 4.26 6.05 3.11
C VAL A 186 3.84 5.53 1.73
N CYS A 187 4.79 5.40 0.81
CA CYS A 187 4.52 5.07 -0.60
C CYS A 187 3.58 3.87 -0.80
N THR A 188 3.78 2.81 -0.01
CA THR A 188 3.03 1.56 -0.10
C THR A 188 1.62 1.64 0.48
N ASP A 189 1.33 2.60 1.35
CA ASP A 189 0.00 2.77 1.96
C ASP A 189 -1.04 3.21 0.90
N CYS A 190 -0.59 3.92 -0.15
CA CYS A 190 -1.45 4.33 -1.26
C CYS A 190 -1.29 3.42 -2.49
N HIS A 191 -0.08 3.01 -2.86
CA HIS A 191 0.19 2.29 -4.12
C HIS A 191 0.17 0.76 -3.97
N GLY A 192 0.21 0.24 -2.74
CA GLY A 192 0.44 -1.18 -2.48
C GLY A 192 1.92 -1.56 -2.51
N GLU A 193 2.20 -2.86 -2.38
CA GLU A 193 3.55 -3.41 -2.30
C GLU A 193 3.90 -4.18 -3.58
N HIS A 194 3.74 -5.50 -3.61
CA HIS A 194 3.95 -6.31 -4.80
C HIS A 194 2.83 -6.19 -5.85
N THR A 195 1.80 -5.39 -5.57
CA THR A 195 0.63 -5.19 -6.41
C THR A 195 0.56 -3.82 -7.08
N ILE A 196 1.65 -3.03 -7.05
CA ILE A 196 1.67 -1.66 -7.60
C ILE A 196 1.25 -1.66 -9.08
N ARG A 197 0.08 -1.08 -9.37
CA ARG A 197 -0.47 -0.92 -10.73
C ARG A 197 -0.35 0.52 -11.20
N ALA A 198 -0.42 0.72 -12.51
CA ALA A 198 -0.46 2.05 -13.11
C ALA A 198 -1.73 2.79 -12.64
N HIS A 199 -1.65 4.09 -12.41
CA HIS A 199 -2.79 4.87 -11.91
C HIS A 199 -3.98 4.93 -12.88
N GLU A 200 -3.78 4.55 -14.13
CA GLU A 200 -4.80 4.43 -15.18
C GLU A 200 -5.50 3.07 -15.17
N SER A 201 -4.94 2.07 -14.49
CA SER A 201 -5.54 0.73 -14.37
C SER A 201 -6.68 0.77 -13.35
N PRO A 202 -7.89 0.29 -13.71
CA PRO A 202 -9.02 0.20 -12.77
C PRO A 202 -8.73 -0.63 -11.52
N GLU A 203 -7.76 -1.55 -11.58
CA GLU A 203 -7.32 -2.37 -10.47
C GLU A 203 -6.42 -1.63 -9.47
N SER A 204 -5.88 -0.46 -9.86
CA SER A 204 -5.02 0.34 -8.99
C SER A 204 -5.81 0.98 -7.85
N SER A 205 -5.24 0.97 -6.64
CA SER A 205 -5.74 1.77 -5.51
C SER A 205 -5.67 3.27 -5.79
N THR A 206 -4.79 3.71 -6.67
CA THR A 206 -4.65 5.12 -7.07
C THR A 206 -5.41 5.46 -8.35
N TYR A 207 -6.24 4.53 -8.85
CA TYR A 207 -7.17 4.83 -9.94
C TYR A 207 -8.17 5.91 -9.53
N ILE A 208 -8.52 6.80 -10.46
CA ILE A 208 -9.25 8.04 -10.15
C ILE A 208 -10.53 7.82 -9.32
N THR A 209 -11.27 6.73 -9.57
CA THR A 209 -12.51 6.42 -8.84
C THR A 209 -12.28 5.65 -7.53
N ARG A 210 -11.08 5.12 -7.31
CA ARG A 210 -10.66 4.41 -6.10
C ARG A 210 -9.89 5.28 -5.11
N VAL A 211 -9.34 6.42 -5.56
CA VAL A 211 -8.64 7.39 -4.69
C VAL A 211 -9.44 7.71 -3.42
N PRO A 212 -10.76 8.00 -3.46
CA PRO A 212 -11.51 8.25 -2.24
C PRO A 212 -11.49 7.09 -1.25
N GLU A 213 -11.64 5.85 -1.73
CA GLU A 213 -11.54 4.66 -0.87
C GLU A 213 -10.14 4.54 -0.25
N THR A 214 -9.09 4.72 -1.06
CA THR A 214 -7.69 4.64 -0.63
C THR A 214 -7.39 5.62 0.50
N CYS A 215 -7.82 6.89 0.37
CA CYS A 215 -7.66 7.88 1.44
C CYS A 215 -8.54 7.54 2.66
N SER A 216 -9.76 7.03 2.43
CA SER A 216 -10.73 6.74 3.49
C SER A 216 -10.27 5.66 4.47
N ARG A 217 -9.42 4.71 4.03
CA ARG A 217 -8.85 3.67 4.90
C ARG A 217 -8.23 4.23 6.18
N CYS A 218 -7.59 5.40 6.08
CA CYS A 218 -7.03 6.11 7.23
C CYS A 218 -7.90 7.29 7.64
N HIS A 219 -8.33 8.13 6.70
CA HIS A 219 -9.02 9.39 7.00
C HIS A 219 -10.48 9.23 7.50
N ALA A 220 -11.10 8.07 7.32
CA ALA A 220 -12.38 7.74 7.95
C ALA A 220 -12.21 7.03 9.31
N SER A 221 -10.98 6.63 9.66
CA SER A 221 -10.71 5.83 10.86
C SER A 221 -10.38 6.72 12.06
N VAL A 222 -11.31 6.82 13.01
CA VAL A 222 -11.07 7.52 14.29
C VAL A 222 -9.86 6.94 15.03
N ALA A 223 -9.64 5.63 14.94
CA ALA A 223 -8.50 4.95 15.54
C ALA A 223 -7.14 5.42 14.96
N VAL A 224 -7.12 5.92 13.73
CA VAL A 224 -5.90 6.44 13.09
C VAL A 224 -5.85 7.97 13.25
N VAL A 225 -6.79 8.69 12.64
CA VAL A 225 -6.71 10.15 12.53
C VAL A 225 -7.15 10.89 13.80
N GLY A 226 -7.97 10.25 14.65
CA GLY A 226 -8.41 10.84 15.92
C GLY A 226 -7.25 11.09 16.90
N LYS A 227 -6.20 10.25 16.87
CA LYS A 227 -4.96 10.45 17.64
C LYS A 227 -4.26 11.79 17.33
N TYR A 228 -4.54 12.36 16.17
CA TYR A 228 -3.90 13.58 15.67
C TYR A 228 -4.86 14.79 15.64
N GLY A 229 -6.04 14.67 16.25
CA GLY A 229 -7.05 15.75 16.27
C GLY A 229 -7.70 16.01 14.90
N ILE A 230 -7.52 15.11 13.94
CA ILE A 230 -8.10 15.22 12.60
C ILE A 230 -9.50 14.60 12.64
N LYS A 231 -10.50 15.37 12.20
CA LYS A 231 -11.89 14.91 12.09
C LYS A 231 -12.03 13.91 10.93
N THR A 232 -12.93 12.96 11.06
CA THR A 232 -13.26 11.96 10.02
C THR A 232 -14.42 12.39 9.12
N GLU A 233 -15.14 13.44 9.53
CA GLU A 233 -16.34 13.95 8.86
C GLU A 233 -16.09 14.40 7.41
N GLN A 234 -14.86 14.78 7.07
CA GLN A 234 -14.44 15.20 5.74
C GLN A 234 -14.67 14.12 4.69
N VAL A 235 -14.39 12.85 5.04
CA VAL A 235 -14.63 11.72 4.13
C VAL A 235 -16.13 11.54 3.89
N ALA A 236 -16.93 11.59 4.96
CA ALA A 236 -18.39 11.42 4.86
C ALA A 236 -19.09 12.58 4.14
N THR A 237 -18.60 13.80 4.32
CA THR A 237 -19.12 15.00 3.62
C THR A 237 -18.72 15.00 2.15
N TYR A 238 -17.50 14.59 1.81
CA TYR A 238 -17.10 14.37 0.42
C TYR A 238 -17.96 13.29 -0.26
N GLY A 239 -18.18 12.15 0.40
CA GLY A 239 -19.01 11.07 -0.17
C GLY A 239 -20.46 11.47 -0.46
N ARG A 240 -20.97 12.50 0.22
CA ARG A 240 -22.31 13.09 0.00
C ARG A 240 -22.31 14.27 -0.97
N SER A 241 -21.15 14.76 -1.40
CA SER A 241 -21.06 15.86 -2.35
C SER A 241 -21.33 15.38 -3.78
N PHE A 242 -21.58 16.32 -4.70
CA PHE A 242 -21.72 15.99 -6.12
C PHE A 242 -20.51 15.21 -6.66
N HIS A 243 -19.28 15.67 -6.37
CA HIS A 243 -18.05 14.97 -6.74
C HIS A 243 -17.99 13.52 -6.20
N GLY A 244 -18.25 13.30 -4.90
CA GLY A 244 -18.24 11.96 -4.33
C GLY A 244 -19.31 11.04 -4.92
N ILE A 245 -20.53 11.55 -5.12
CA ILE A 245 -21.63 10.80 -5.75
C ILE A 245 -21.26 10.47 -7.21
N ALA A 246 -20.77 11.42 -7.98
CA ALA A 246 -20.38 11.21 -9.37
C ALA A 246 -19.26 10.17 -9.49
N ILE A 247 -18.25 10.20 -8.62
CA ILE A 247 -17.21 9.14 -8.56
C ILE A 247 -17.81 7.77 -8.23
N LYS A 248 -18.73 7.70 -7.26
CA LYS A 248 -19.40 6.46 -6.89
C LYS A 248 -20.13 5.81 -8.07
N TYR A 249 -20.66 6.62 -8.99
CA TYR A 249 -21.30 6.16 -10.23
C TYR A 249 -20.33 6.08 -11.44
N GLY A 250 -19.01 6.11 -11.20
CA GLY A 250 -18.00 5.87 -12.23
C GLY A 250 -17.50 7.10 -12.98
N GLY A 251 -17.84 8.32 -12.51
CA GLY A 251 -17.34 9.57 -13.07
C GLY A 251 -15.82 9.66 -13.00
N LYS A 252 -15.18 9.80 -14.17
CA LYS A 252 -13.70 9.87 -14.32
C LYS A 252 -13.17 11.28 -14.60
N THR A 253 -14.05 12.26 -14.67
CA THR A 253 -13.73 13.66 -14.99
C THR A 253 -14.18 14.60 -13.87
N VAL A 254 -14.33 14.07 -12.66
CA VAL A 254 -14.79 14.79 -11.47
C VAL A 254 -13.68 14.79 -10.43
N ALA A 255 -13.68 15.81 -9.56
CA ALA A 255 -12.66 15.94 -8.53
C ALA A 255 -12.71 14.76 -7.53
N ASN A 256 -11.54 14.32 -7.09
CA ASN A 256 -11.35 13.41 -5.97
C ASN A 256 -10.51 14.07 -4.86
N CYS A 257 -10.14 13.32 -3.83
CA CYS A 257 -9.33 13.82 -2.73
C CYS A 257 -8.02 14.43 -3.22
N ALA A 258 -7.31 13.73 -4.12
CA ALA A 258 -5.99 14.12 -4.60
C ALA A 258 -6.01 15.29 -5.59
N SER A 259 -7.07 15.42 -6.41
CA SER A 259 -7.17 16.55 -7.35
C SER A 259 -7.31 17.90 -6.65
N CYS A 260 -7.79 17.91 -5.41
CA CYS A 260 -7.88 19.11 -4.56
C CYS A 260 -6.65 19.24 -3.65
N HIS A 261 -6.29 18.19 -2.91
CA HIS A 261 -5.26 18.26 -1.86
C HIS A 261 -3.81 18.10 -2.35
N GLY A 262 -3.61 17.57 -3.57
CA GLY A 262 -2.30 17.13 -4.06
C GLY A 262 -2.17 15.61 -4.05
N VAL A 263 -1.08 15.11 -4.63
CA VAL A 263 -0.84 13.66 -4.79
C VAL A 263 0.32 13.22 -3.90
N HIS A 264 1.52 13.67 -4.24
CA HIS A 264 2.73 13.38 -3.47
C HIS A 264 3.13 14.55 -2.57
N ASP A 265 2.64 15.76 -2.84
CA ASP A 265 2.98 17.00 -2.14
C ASP A 265 1.81 17.55 -1.32
N ILE A 266 1.05 16.67 -0.66
CA ILE A 266 -0.13 17.06 0.13
C ILE A 266 0.31 17.96 1.29
N ARG A 267 -0.11 19.23 1.27
CA ARG A 267 0.28 20.25 2.25
C ARG A 267 -0.90 20.68 3.14
N PRO A 268 -0.63 21.24 4.33
CA PRO A 268 -1.66 21.84 5.18
C PRO A 268 -2.45 22.93 4.45
N SER A 269 -3.68 23.23 4.86
CA SER A 269 -4.50 24.26 4.20
C SER A 269 -4.05 25.70 4.47
N ASP A 270 -3.26 25.91 5.52
CA ASP A 270 -2.65 27.21 5.88
C ASP A 270 -1.27 27.42 5.23
N ASP A 271 -0.73 26.41 4.53
CA ASP A 271 0.49 26.55 3.75
C ASP A 271 0.19 27.27 2.42
N PRO A 272 0.84 28.42 2.11
CA PRO A 272 0.60 29.17 0.88
C PRO A 272 0.83 28.38 -0.42
N SER A 273 1.65 27.33 -0.37
CA SER A 273 1.93 26.45 -1.51
C SER A 273 0.91 25.32 -1.66
N SER A 274 -0.01 25.16 -0.71
CA SER A 274 -1.07 24.15 -0.76
C SER A 274 -2.12 24.47 -1.82
N ALA A 275 -2.51 23.46 -2.59
CA ALA A 275 -3.58 23.58 -3.58
C ALA A 275 -4.94 23.95 -2.94
N VAL A 276 -5.12 23.70 -1.64
CA VAL A 276 -6.32 24.07 -0.87
C VAL A 276 -6.11 25.30 0.02
N HIS A 277 -4.99 26.03 -0.14
CA HIS A 277 -4.85 27.35 0.46
C HIS A 277 -5.91 28.30 -0.09
N ILE A 278 -6.42 29.20 0.75
CA ILE A 278 -7.55 30.09 0.42
C ILE A 278 -7.34 30.86 -0.89
N GLU A 279 -6.09 31.29 -1.15
CA GLU A 279 -5.70 32.01 -2.37
C GLU A 279 -5.57 31.10 -3.61
N ASN A 280 -5.31 29.81 -3.39
CA ASN A 280 -5.15 28.82 -4.45
C ASN A 280 -6.46 28.14 -4.86
N ILE A 281 -7.50 28.18 -4.03
CA ILE A 281 -8.80 27.54 -4.30
C ILE A 281 -9.37 27.94 -5.68
N PRO A 282 -9.41 29.22 -6.09
CA PRO A 282 -9.92 29.59 -7.41
C PRO A 282 -9.18 28.90 -8.55
N ARG A 283 -7.85 28.80 -8.45
CA ARG A 283 -7.01 28.11 -9.43
C ARG A 283 -7.24 26.59 -9.41
N THR A 284 -7.41 26.00 -8.23
CA THR A 284 -7.69 24.57 -8.07
C THR A 284 -9.04 24.18 -8.67
N CYS A 285 -10.10 24.93 -8.37
CA CYS A 285 -11.42 24.72 -8.95
C CYS A 285 -11.44 25.06 -10.45
N GLY A 286 -10.69 26.08 -10.86
CA GLY A 286 -10.58 26.56 -12.24
C GLY A 286 -10.00 25.54 -13.22
N LYS A 287 -9.39 24.46 -12.75
CA LYS A 287 -9.00 23.31 -13.58
C LYS A 287 -10.18 22.68 -14.33
N CYS A 288 -11.38 22.78 -13.76
CA CYS A 288 -12.62 22.22 -14.33
C CYS A 288 -13.75 23.26 -14.45
N HIS A 289 -13.83 24.21 -13.51
CA HIS A 289 -14.88 25.22 -13.47
C HIS A 289 -14.40 26.54 -14.07
N THR A 290 -14.67 26.75 -15.36
CA THR A 290 -14.37 28.00 -16.04
C THR A 290 -15.00 29.19 -15.30
N GLY A 291 -14.19 30.21 -14.98
CA GLY A 291 -14.64 31.38 -14.23
C GLY A 291 -14.64 31.22 -12.70
N ALA A 292 -14.05 30.14 -12.17
CA ALA A 292 -13.80 30.00 -10.74
C ALA A 292 -13.01 31.22 -10.22
N ASN A 293 -13.60 31.93 -9.27
CA ASN A 293 -13.06 33.16 -8.70
C ASN A 293 -13.00 33.05 -7.17
N VAL A 294 -12.58 34.13 -6.50
CA VAL A 294 -12.41 34.20 -5.03
C VAL A 294 -13.65 33.79 -4.23
N ASN A 295 -14.85 33.82 -4.81
CA ASN A 295 -16.06 33.37 -4.13
C ASN A 295 -16.06 31.84 -3.86
N TYR A 296 -15.33 31.05 -4.65
CA TYR A 296 -15.14 29.61 -4.37
C TYR A 296 -14.40 29.39 -3.04
N ALA A 297 -13.55 30.31 -2.64
CA ALA A 297 -12.77 30.23 -1.40
C ALA A 297 -13.59 30.64 -0.17
N LYS A 298 -14.68 31.41 -0.34
CA LYS A 298 -15.51 31.89 0.78
C LYS A 298 -16.32 30.77 1.46
N GLY A 299 -16.61 29.69 0.74
CA GLY A 299 -17.36 28.55 1.25
C GLY A 299 -16.45 27.51 1.91
N LYS A 300 -16.95 26.84 2.95
CA LYS A 300 -16.33 25.61 3.45
C LYS A 300 -16.67 24.44 2.49
N ILE A 301 -15.66 23.68 2.08
CA ILE A 301 -15.82 22.58 1.10
C ILE A 301 -16.29 21.28 1.78
N HIS A 302 -15.69 20.92 2.92
CA HIS A 302 -16.14 19.77 3.72
C HIS A 302 -17.18 20.23 4.76
N VAL A 303 -18.45 20.24 4.37
CA VAL A 303 -19.56 20.68 5.22
C VAL A 303 -20.64 19.63 5.25
N ASP A 304 -21.19 19.38 6.44
CA ASP A 304 -22.38 18.55 6.60
C ASP A 304 -23.64 19.40 6.42
N PRO A 305 -24.42 19.22 5.33
CA PRO A 305 -25.63 20.00 5.10
C PRO A 305 -26.73 19.75 6.13
N THR A 306 -26.60 18.73 6.99
CA THR A 306 -27.57 18.43 8.06
C THR A 306 -27.29 19.19 9.36
N LYS A 307 -26.12 19.84 9.47
CA LYS A 307 -25.74 20.63 10.64
C LYS A 307 -25.95 22.11 10.36
N ARG A 308 -26.43 22.85 11.37
CA ARG A 308 -26.69 24.31 11.26
C ARG A 308 -25.44 25.14 10.94
N GLU A 309 -24.25 24.61 11.25
CA GLU A 309 -22.97 25.23 10.89
C GLU A 309 -22.73 25.34 9.37
N ALA A 310 -23.52 24.63 8.56
CA ALA A 310 -23.54 24.77 7.10
C ALA A 310 -24.21 26.06 6.61
N GLY A 311 -24.81 26.85 7.50
CA GLY A 311 -25.40 28.15 7.19
C GLY A 311 -26.55 28.03 6.19
N LEU A 312 -26.49 28.78 5.09
CA LEU A 312 -27.54 28.78 4.06
C LEU A 312 -27.77 27.37 3.47
N VAL A 313 -26.71 26.57 3.33
CA VAL A 313 -26.79 25.22 2.78
C VAL A 313 -27.69 24.31 3.63
N TYR A 314 -27.69 24.49 4.95
CA TYR A 314 -28.57 23.75 5.86
C TYR A 314 -30.05 24.02 5.55
N TRP A 315 -30.42 25.30 5.43
CA TRP A 315 -31.82 25.69 5.19
C TRP A 315 -32.30 25.26 3.81
N VAL A 316 -31.46 25.41 2.78
CA VAL A 316 -31.77 24.94 1.43
C VAL A 316 -31.94 23.42 1.41
N SER A 317 -31.03 22.68 2.05
CA SER A 317 -31.13 21.22 2.13
C SER A 317 -32.38 20.77 2.89
N LEU A 318 -32.72 21.45 4.00
CA LEU A 318 -33.91 21.15 4.79
C LEU A 318 -35.19 21.40 4.00
N PHE A 319 -35.26 22.52 3.27
CA PHE A 319 -36.38 22.85 2.39
C PHE A 319 -36.59 21.76 1.33
N PHE A 320 -35.54 21.42 0.57
CA PHE A 320 -35.67 20.39 -0.47
C PHE A 320 -35.99 19.01 0.10
N LYS A 321 -35.43 18.65 1.26
CA LYS A 321 -35.76 17.39 1.95
C LYS A 321 -37.25 17.31 2.24
N TRP A 322 -37.84 18.35 2.83
CA TRP A 322 -39.27 18.35 3.15
C TRP A 322 -40.14 18.46 1.91
N LEU A 323 -39.75 19.26 0.93
CA LEU A 323 -40.44 19.33 -0.37
C LEU A 323 -40.52 17.95 -1.03
N THR A 324 -39.40 17.22 -1.13
CA THR A 324 -39.38 15.89 -1.71
C THR A 324 -40.24 14.90 -0.90
N ILE A 325 -40.14 14.91 0.43
CA ILE A 325 -40.97 14.04 1.28
C ILE A 325 -42.46 14.33 1.07
N SER A 326 -42.87 15.60 1.08
CA SER A 326 -44.26 15.99 0.89
C SER A 326 -44.80 15.58 -0.49
N VAL A 327 -44.02 15.78 -1.55
CA VAL A 327 -44.42 15.37 -2.91
C VAL A 327 -44.52 13.84 -3.02
N MET A 328 -43.57 13.09 -2.47
CA MET A 328 -43.60 11.62 -2.49
C MET A 328 -44.79 11.08 -1.70
N VAL A 329 -45.05 11.60 -0.50
CA VAL A 329 -46.21 11.21 0.32
C VAL A 329 -47.52 11.53 -0.39
N GLY A 330 -47.64 12.71 -1.00
CA GLY A 330 -48.81 13.08 -1.78
C GLY A 330 -49.05 12.15 -2.96
N LEU A 331 -47.99 11.82 -3.72
CA LEU A 331 -48.08 10.89 -4.86
C LEU A 331 -48.45 9.48 -4.42
N THR A 332 -47.78 8.93 -3.41
CA THR A 332 -48.08 7.59 -2.89
C THR A 332 -49.48 7.52 -2.30
N GLY A 333 -49.93 8.57 -1.60
CA GLY A 333 -51.29 8.69 -1.10
C GLY A 333 -52.34 8.72 -2.22
N HIS A 334 -52.08 9.48 -3.28
CA HIS A 334 -52.95 9.54 -4.45
C HIS A 334 -53.07 8.18 -5.15
N ILE A 335 -51.94 7.50 -5.38
CA ILE A 335 -51.92 6.15 -5.97
C ILE A 335 -52.66 5.16 -5.06
N GLY A 336 -52.44 5.22 -3.74
CA GLY A 336 -53.12 4.36 -2.77
C GLY A 336 -54.64 4.55 -2.78
N LEU A 337 -55.10 5.81 -2.82
CA LEU A 337 -56.52 6.14 -2.92
C LEU A 337 -57.15 5.67 -4.24
N ASP A 338 -56.44 5.82 -5.37
CA ASP A 338 -56.91 5.33 -6.66
C ASP A 338 -57.02 3.80 -6.68
N LEU A 339 -56.00 3.09 -6.20
CA LEU A 339 -56.02 1.63 -6.08
C LEU A 339 -57.15 1.15 -5.15
N PHE A 340 -57.31 1.77 -3.98
CA PHE A 340 -58.39 1.44 -3.05
C PHE A 340 -59.78 1.63 -3.68
N ARG A 341 -59.96 2.72 -4.44
CA ARG A 341 -61.21 2.99 -5.16
C ARG A 341 -61.48 1.93 -6.24
N ARG A 342 -60.46 1.47 -6.96
CA ARG A 342 -60.58 0.40 -7.96
C ARG A 342 -60.94 -0.94 -7.32
N PHE A 343 -60.29 -1.31 -6.20
CA PHE A 343 -60.61 -2.52 -5.45
C PHE A 343 -62.05 -2.52 -4.92
N ARG A 344 -62.53 -1.41 -4.34
CA ARG A 344 -63.93 -1.29 -3.91
C ARG A 344 -64.92 -1.46 -5.05
N ARG A 345 -64.62 -0.94 -6.25
CA ARG A 345 -65.48 -1.10 -7.43
C ARG A 345 -65.54 -2.53 -7.94
N GLN A 346 -64.44 -3.28 -7.89
CA GLN A 346 -64.42 -4.69 -8.28
C GLN A 346 -65.14 -5.60 -7.26
N GLY A 347 -65.03 -5.31 -5.96
CA GLY A 347 -65.72 -6.05 -4.90
C GLY A 347 -67.23 -5.80 -4.80
N SER A 348 -67.76 -4.77 -5.48
CA SER A 348 -69.21 -4.50 -5.57
C SER A 348 -69.86 -5.04 -6.86
N ALA A 349 -69.12 -5.79 -7.67
CA ALA A 349 -69.57 -6.40 -8.93
C ALA A 349 -69.82 -7.93 -8.82
N HIS A 350 -69.83 -8.47 -7.59
CA HIS A 350 -70.27 -9.82 -7.23
C HIS A 350 -71.39 -9.73 -6.20
#